data_AF-A0A7W7V8Y5-F1
#
_entry.id   AF-A0A7W7V8Y5-F1
#
_cell.length_a   1.000
_cell.length_b   1.000
_cell.length_c   1.000
_cell.angle_alpha   90.00
_cell.angle_beta   90.00
_cell.angle_gamma   90.00
#
_symmetry.space_group_name_H-M   'P 1'
#
loop_
_entity.id
_entity.type
_entity.pdbx_description
1 polymer ?
#
loop_
_entity_poly.entity_id
_entity_poly.type
_entity_poly.pdbx_seq_one_letter_code
_entity_poly.pdbx_strand_id
1 'polypeptide(L)'
;MNQESQFTDSAGRPHAVISYVPGRFGRCTTDYVADRTRSGRAFHVRKTASGTWRKTEIPVPLNSGQRTKLVLDRYDNAYAILPYGRTAGASAASDHTDWKLLYDGAGLNAFGEVVIDETRVARDGVLSFPYQEKSSGTTPSALHVVDFRLPA
;
A
#
# COMPACT_ATOMS: atom_id res chain seq x y z
N MET A 1 10.38 -8.19 5.46
CA MET A 1 8.94 -8.44 5.61
C MET A 1 8.54 -9.51 4.62
N ASN A 2 7.84 -10.54 5.07
CA ASN A 2 7.16 -11.52 4.24
C ASN A 2 5.63 -11.28 4.35
N GLN A 3 4.86 -11.69 3.35
CA GLN A 3 3.38 -11.56 3.31
C GLN A 3 2.83 -10.13 3.15
N GLU A 4 3.39 -9.34 2.24
CA GLU A 4 2.79 -8.06 1.81
C GLU A 4 1.56 -8.32 0.91
N SER A 5 1.50 -7.74 -0.29
CA SER A 5 0.33 -7.86 -1.18
C SER A 5 0.76 -8.01 -2.63
N GLN A 6 -0.06 -8.69 -3.42
CA GLN A 6 0.10 -8.83 -4.86
C GLN A 6 -1.25 -8.67 -5.55
N PHE A 7 -1.22 -8.35 -6.83
CA PHE A 7 -2.38 -8.20 -7.69
C PHE A 7 -2.01 -8.57 -9.13
N THR A 8 -3.00 -8.78 -10.00
CA THR A 8 -2.78 -9.06 -11.42
C THR A 8 -3.51 -8.02 -12.25
N ASP A 9 -2.83 -7.43 -13.22
CA ASP A 9 -3.44 -6.44 -14.11
C ASP A 9 -4.36 -7.08 -15.16
N SER A 10 -5.08 -6.25 -15.92
CA SER A 10 -6.03 -6.71 -16.95
C SER A 10 -5.40 -7.59 -18.05
N ALA A 11 -4.08 -7.50 -18.24
CA ALA A 11 -3.30 -8.30 -19.19
C ALA A 11 -2.70 -9.58 -18.57
N GLY A 12 -3.05 -9.92 -17.33
CA GLY A 12 -2.55 -11.11 -16.65
C GLY A 12 -1.12 -10.95 -16.11
N ARG A 13 -0.57 -9.73 -16.04
CA ARG A 13 0.78 -9.48 -15.56
C ARG A 13 0.77 -9.31 -14.02
N PRO A 14 1.70 -9.96 -13.30
CA PRO A 14 1.78 -9.87 -11.85
C PRO A 14 2.37 -8.53 -11.38
N HIS A 15 1.74 -7.97 -10.35
CA HIS A 15 2.17 -6.81 -9.59
C HIS A 15 2.29 -7.21 -8.11
N ALA A 16 3.30 -6.71 -7.42
CA ALA A 16 3.50 -6.94 -5.99
C ALA A 16 4.00 -5.68 -5.31
N VAL A 17 3.63 -5.48 -4.05
CA VAL A 17 4.31 -4.54 -3.17
C VAL A 17 5.21 -5.31 -2.23
N ILE A 18 6.46 -4.90 -2.13
CA ILE A 18 7.42 -5.41 -1.16
C ILE A 18 7.96 -4.28 -0.33
N SER A 19 8.60 -4.60 0.78
CA SER A 19 9.16 -3.58 1.65
C SER A 19 10.34 -4.07 2.45
N TYR A 20 11.30 -3.18 2.65
CA TYR A 20 12.49 -3.44 3.46
C TYR A 20 13.07 -2.11 3.95
N VAL A 21 14.08 -2.18 4.82
CA VAL A 21 14.93 -1.03 5.16
C VAL A 21 16.05 -0.98 4.12
N PRO A 22 16.09 0.02 3.22
CA PRO A 22 17.12 0.06 2.20
C PRO A 22 18.52 0.23 2.78
N GLY A 23 19.52 -0.42 2.17
CA GLY A 23 20.91 -0.43 2.65
C GLY A 23 21.54 0.95 2.82
N ARG A 24 21.00 1.98 2.13
CA ARG A 24 21.39 3.39 2.31
C ARG A 24 21.08 3.95 3.70
N PHE A 25 20.29 3.26 4.51
CA PHE A 25 19.99 3.63 5.90
C PHE A 25 20.69 2.73 6.93
N GLY A 26 21.53 1.78 6.49
CA GLY A 26 22.22 0.80 7.33
C GLY A 26 22.24 -0.59 6.70
N ARG A 27 23.28 -1.38 6.98
CA ARG A 27 23.47 -2.71 6.37
C ARG A 27 22.71 -3.84 7.08
N CYS A 28 22.49 -3.72 8.39
CA CYS A 28 21.82 -4.72 9.20
C CYS A 28 20.73 -4.04 10.04
N THR A 29 19.52 -4.60 10.04
CA THR A 29 18.46 -4.21 10.98
C THR A 29 18.73 -4.85 12.32
N THR A 30 18.82 -4.06 13.39
CA THR A 30 19.07 -4.56 14.76
C THR A 30 17.80 -4.56 15.60
N ASP A 31 16.86 -3.67 15.29
CA ASP A 31 15.50 -3.69 15.80
C ASP A 31 14.56 -3.56 14.59
N TYR A 32 13.91 -4.67 14.24
CA TYR A 32 13.06 -4.74 13.06
C TYR A 32 11.96 -3.67 13.03
N VAL A 33 11.28 -3.45 14.16
CA VAL A 33 10.12 -2.55 14.22
C VAL A 33 10.61 -1.11 14.23
N ALA A 34 11.60 -0.78 15.06
CA ALA A 34 12.13 0.57 15.12
C ALA A 34 12.80 0.98 13.80
N ASP A 35 13.59 0.10 13.18
CA ASP A 35 14.30 0.41 11.93
C ASP A 35 13.34 0.55 10.74
N ARG A 36 12.29 -0.27 10.65
CA ARG A 36 11.24 -0.07 9.62
C ARG A 36 10.44 1.20 9.86
N THR A 37 10.12 1.50 11.12
CA THR A 37 9.40 2.73 11.46
C THR A 37 10.23 3.95 11.06
N ARG A 38 11.54 3.93 11.31
CA ARG A 38 12.44 5.04 10.95
C ARG A 38 12.76 5.12 9.46
N SER A 39 12.97 3.97 8.81
CA SER A 39 13.71 3.92 7.52
C SER A 39 13.13 2.95 6.50
N GLY A 40 12.01 2.29 6.80
CA GLY A 40 11.33 1.38 5.88
C GLY A 40 10.79 2.08 4.63
N ARG A 41 10.86 1.39 3.49
CA ARG A 41 10.31 1.82 2.20
C ARG A 41 9.50 0.70 1.56
N ALA A 42 8.43 1.09 0.88
CA ALA A 42 7.64 0.21 0.02
C ALA A 42 8.12 0.34 -1.43
N PHE A 43 8.04 -0.77 -2.16
CA PHE A 43 8.44 -0.86 -3.56
C PHE A 43 7.37 -1.59 -4.34
N HIS A 44 6.95 -1.02 -5.45
CA HIS A 44 6.13 -1.70 -6.44
C HIS A 44 7.03 -2.51 -7.37
N VAL A 45 6.79 -3.82 -7.45
CA VAL A 45 7.47 -4.76 -8.33
C VAL A 45 6.46 -5.29 -9.34
N ARG A 46 6.73 -5.20 -10.64
CA ARG A 46 5.80 -5.69 -11.67
C ARG A 46 6.52 -6.25 -12.88
N LYS A 47 5.80 -7.08 -13.64
CA LYS A 47 6.23 -7.53 -14.97
C LYS A 47 5.73 -6.55 -16.04
N THR A 48 6.61 -6.07 -16.90
CA THR A 48 6.28 -5.17 -18.01
C THR A 48 5.64 -5.92 -19.17
N ALA A 49 5.09 -5.19 -20.15
CA ALA A 49 4.61 -5.76 -21.41
C ALA A 49 5.70 -6.54 -22.17
N SER A 50 6.97 -6.12 -22.08
CA SER A 50 8.12 -6.81 -22.67
C SER A 50 8.59 -8.03 -21.88
N GLY A 51 7.92 -8.37 -20.77
CA GLY A 51 8.27 -9.48 -19.89
C GLY A 51 9.41 -9.20 -18.90
N THR A 52 9.94 -7.98 -18.87
CA THR A 52 11.00 -7.54 -17.94
C THR A 52 10.39 -7.22 -16.56
N TRP A 53 11.15 -7.40 -15.48
CA TRP A 53 10.73 -6.95 -14.15
C TRP A 53 11.18 -5.52 -13.87
N ARG A 54 10.27 -4.70 -13.34
CA ARG A 54 10.55 -3.35 -12.84
C ARG A 54 10.31 -3.30 -11.34
N LYS A 55 11.18 -2.56 -10.63
CA LYS A 55 11.02 -2.23 -9.21
C LYS A 55 11.11 -0.72 -9.04
N THR A 56 10.06 -0.12 -8.52
CA THR A 56 9.94 1.32 -8.27
C THR A 56 9.76 1.55 -6.78
N GLU A 57 10.54 2.44 -6.17
CA GLU A 57 10.30 2.88 -4.79
C GLU A 57 9.08 3.79 -4.75
N ILE A 58 8.11 3.49 -3.89
CA ILE A 58 6.97 4.38 -3.65
C ILE A 58 7.48 5.52 -2.75
N PRO A 59 7.34 6.79 -3.16
CA PRO A 59 7.96 7.94 -2.48
C PRO A 59 7.19 8.36 -1.22
N VAL A 60 6.72 7.39 -0.43
CA VAL A 60 6.05 7.57 0.85
C VAL A 60 6.74 6.68 1.88
N PRO A 61 7.37 7.24 2.92
CA PRO A 61 7.97 6.46 3.99
C PRO A 61 6.94 5.56 4.69
N LEU A 62 7.35 4.37 5.12
CA LEU A 62 6.43 3.46 5.81
C LEU A 62 5.97 4.01 7.16
N ASN A 63 6.85 4.67 7.93
CA ASN A 63 6.57 5.17 9.28
C ASN A 63 5.86 4.14 10.19
N SER A 64 6.13 2.86 9.94
CA SER A 64 5.47 1.74 10.61
C SER A 64 6.23 0.43 10.37
N GLY A 65 6.12 -0.49 11.31
CA GLY A 65 6.53 -1.88 11.16
C GLY A 65 5.56 -2.73 10.34
N GLN A 66 4.40 -2.21 9.96
CA GLN A 66 3.31 -2.95 9.33
C GLN A 66 3.43 -3.03 7.80
N ARG A 67 2.45 -3.70 7.19
CA ARG A 67 2.39 -4.06 5.78
C ARG A 67 1.56 -3.08 4.95
N THR A 68 1.84 -3.06 3.66
CA THR A 68 1.19 -2.26 2.62
C THR A 68 0.35 -3.18 1.74
N LYS A 69 -0.89 -2.79 1.44
CA LYS A 69 -1.73 -3.48 0.46
C LYS A 69 -1.60 -2.87 -0.92
N LEU A 70 -1.87 -3.67 -1.95
CA LEU A 70 -1.81 -3.25 -3.34
C LEU A 70 -3.10 -3.68 -4.03
N VAL A 71 -3.71 -2.76 -4.76
CA VAL A 71 -4.82 -3.05 -5.67
C VAL A 71 -4.66 -2.26 -6.97
N LEU A 72 -5.25 -2.77 -8.05
CA LEU A 72 -5.35 -2.06 -9.33
C LEU A 72 -6.82 -1.77 -9.64
N ASP A 73 -7.10 -0.61 -10.22
CA ASP A 73 -8.44 -0.29 -10.74
C ASP A 73 -8.67 -0.89 -12.13
N ARG A 74 -9.86 -0.62 -12.71
CA ARG A 74 -10.25 -1.08 -14.05
C ARG A 74 -9.35 -0.57 -15.20
N TYR A 75 -8.55 0.45 -14.94
CA TYR A 75 -7.60 1.07 -15.87
C TYR A 75 -6.16 0.65 -15.57
N ASP A 76 -5.97 -0.34 -14.70
CA ASP A 76 -4.70 -0.79 -14.17
C ASP A 76 -3.91 0.29 -13.41
N ASN A 77 -4.54 1.38 -12.96
CA ASN A 77 -3.87 2.31 -12.04
C ASN A 77 -3.63 1.60 -10.70
N ALA A 78 -2.41 1.71 -10.18
CA ALA A 78 -2.02 1.04 -8.95
C ALA A 78 -2.26 1.94 -7.74
N TYR A 79 -2.79 1.34 -6.67
CA TYR A 79 -2.99 1.98 -5.37
C TYR A 79 -2.30 1.16 -4.28
N ALA A 80 -1.35 1.78 -3.60
CA ALA A 80 -0.69 1.22 -2.43
C ALA A 80 -1.32 1.83 -1.17
N ILE A 81 -1.92 0.99 -0.34
CA ILE A 81 -2.52 1.40 0.93
C ILE A 81 -1.51 1.05 2.03
N LEU A 82 -0.78 2.06 2.45
CA LEU A 82 0.23 2.01 3.50
C LEU A 82 -0.44 1.94 4.89
N PRO A 83 0.31 1.58 5.95
CA PRO A 83 -0.20 1.58 7.32
C PRO A 83 -0.90 2.89 7.70
N TYR A 84 -1.94 2.77 8.53
CA TYR A 84 -2.83 3.86 8.96
C TYR A 84 -3.74 4.43 7.86
N GLY A 85 -3.95 3.68 6.76
CA GLY A 85 -4.88 4.07 5.68
C GLY A 85 -4.34 5.14 4.74
N ARG A 86 -3.04 5.44 4.79
CA ARG A 86 -2.37 6.30 3.82
C ARG A 86 -2.40 5.65 2.45
N THR A 87 -2.77 6.40 1.42
CA THR A 87 -2.92 5.86 0.06
C THR A 87 -2.02 6.61 -0.89
N ALA A 88 -1.11 5.89 -1.54
CA ALA A 88 -0.35 6.37 -2.68
C ALA A 88 -0.87 5.71 -3.97
N GLY A 89 -0.76 6.39 -5.11
CA GLY A 89 -1.13 5.80 -6.38
C GLY A 89 -0.24 6.20 -7.54
N ALA A 90 -0.24 5.38 -8.59
CA ALA A 90 0.46 5.60 -9.85
C ALA A 90 -0.41 5.13 -11.02
N SER A 91 -0.32 5.83 -12.14
CA SER A 91 -1.11 5.52 -13.33
C SER A 91 -0.51 4.42 -14.17
N ALA A 92 -1.35 3.63 -14.84
CA ALA A 92 -0.88 2.70 -15.88
C ALA A 92 -0.29 3.46 -17.08
N ALA A 93 -0.84 4.64 -17.39
CA ALA A 93 -0.39 5.49 -18.49
C ALA A 93 1.06 5.96 -18.35
N SER A 94 1.58 6.09 -17.11
CA SER A 94 2.98 6.41 -16.84
C SER A 94 3.89 5.18 -16.75
N ASP A 95 3.38 3.98 -17.04
CA ASP A 95 4.05 2.70 -16.73
C ASP A 95 4.34 2.56 -15.21
N HIS A 96 3.44 3.08 -14.36
CA HIS A 96 3.51 3.10 -12.90
C HIS A 96 4.74 3.82 -12.33
N THR A 97 5.17 4.91 -12.97
CA THR A 97 6.36 5.68 -12.56
C THR A 97 6.03 6.98 -11.81
N ASP A 98 4.77 7.44 -11.85
CA ASP A 98 4.28 8.72 -11.32
C ASP A 98 3.67 8.62 -9.92
N TRP A 99 4.23 7.76 -9.06
CA TRP A 99 3.72 7.54 -7.70
C TRP A 99 3.63 8.85 -6.90
N LYS A 100 2.47 9.07 -6.28
CA LYS A 100 2.22 10.20 -5.36
C LYS A 100 1.29 9.82 -4.22
N LEU A 101 1.39 10.54 -3.10
CA LEU A 101 0.41 10.44 -2.02
C LEU A 101 -0.92 11.05 -2.49
N LEU A 102 -1.99 10.25 -2.41
CA LEU A 102 -3.36 10.67 -2.74
C LEU A 102 -4.16 10.99 -1.48
N TYR A 103 -3.87 10.29 -0.38
CA TYR A 103 -4.54 10.47 0.90
C TYR A 103 -3.56 10.17 2.05
N ASP A 104 -3.51 11.05 3.06
CA ASP A 104 -2.52 10.99 4.15
C ASP A 104 -3.01 10.25 5.41
N GLY A 105 -4.26 9.80 5.44
CA GLY A 105 -4.83 9.04 6.56
C GLY A 105 -5.06 9.85 7.85
N ALA A 106 -4.73 11.15 7.88
CA ALA A 106 -4.71 11.93 9.13
C ALA A 106 -6.09 12.04 9.80
N GLY A 107 -7.17 11.99 9.01
CA GLY A 107 -8.55 12.05 9.50
C GLY A 107 -9.10 10.74 10.08
N LEU A 108 -8.40 9.61 9.93
CA LEU A 108 -8.94 8.30 10.32
C LEU A 108 -8.65 7.93 11.78
N ASN A 109 -7.62 8.51 12.41
CA ASN A 109 -7.07 8.02 13.69
C ASN A 109 -6.82 6.49 13.67
N ALA A 110 -6.44 5.95 12.51
CA ALA A 110 -6.36 4.51 12.30
C ALA A 110 -5.17 3.89 13.03
N PHE A 111 -5.43 2.72 13.63
CA PHE A 111 -4.42 1.78 14.08
C PHE A 111 -4.27 0.67 13.05
N GLY A 112 -3.03 0.23 12.82
CA GLY A 112 -2.82 -1.04 12.16
C GLY A 112 -2.54 -1.01 10.65
N GLU A 113 -2.38 -2.23 10.16
CA GLU A 113 -2.49 -2.61 8.75
C GLU A 113 -3.97 -2.70 8.39
N VAL A 114 -4.29 -2.38 7.13
CA VAL A 114 -5.64 -2.52 6.60
C VAL A 114 -5.73 -3.71 5.63
N VAL A 115 -6.96 -4.15 5.38
CA VAL A 115 -7.31 -5.14 4.34
C VAL A 115 -8.23 -4.47 3.32
N ILE A 116 -8.19 -4.88 2.05
CA ILE A 116 -8.98 -4.23 1.00
C ILE A 116 -10.17 -5.13 0.65
N ASP A 117 -11.34 -4.52 0.46
CA ASP A 117 -12.44 -5.20 -0.22
C ASP A 117 -12.23 -5.13 -1.75
N GLU A 118 -11.50 -6.13 -2.27
CA GLU A 118 -11.20 -6.22 -3.71
C GLU A 118 -12.47 -6.42 -4.56
N THR A 119 -13.56 -6.91 -3.98
CA THR A 119 -14.83 -7.09 -4.71
C THR A 119 -15.43 -5.75 -5.10
N ARG A 120 -15.41 -4.77 -4.19
CA ARG A 120 -15.92 -3.41 -4.45
C ARG A 120 -15.03 -2.63 -5.42
N VAL A 121 -13.74 -2.92 -5.45
CA VAL A 121 -12.87 -2.36 -6.50
C VAL A 121 -13.29 -2.87 -7.88
N ALA A 122 -13.48 -4.18 -8.02
CA ALA A 122 -13.82 -4.80 -9.30
C ALA A 122 -15.25 -4.49 -9.77
N ARG A 123 -16.23 -4.41 -8.87
CA ARG A 123 -17.65 -4.27 -9.22
C ARG A 123 -18.19 -2.85 -9.16
N ASP A 124 -17.73 -2.08 -8.17
CA ASP A 124 -18.33 -0.79 -7.85
C ASP A 124 -17.42 0.39 -8.22
N GLY A 125 -16.15 0.13 -8.55
CA GLY A 125 -15.14 1.17 -8.72
C GLY A 125 -14.87 1.91 -7.40
N VAL A 126 -14.93 1.20 -6.27
CA VAL A 126 -14.71 1.77 -4.94
C VAL A 126 -13.56 1.06 -4.24
N LEU A 127 -12.54 1.82 -3.85
CA LEU A 127 -11.52 1.37 -2.90
C LEU A 127 -12.10 1.49 -1.50
N SER A 128 -12.36 0.34 -0.87
CA SER A 128 -12.94 0.22 0.47
C SER A 128 -12.00 -0.58 1.38
N PHE A 129 -11.78 -0.09 2.60
CA PHE A 129 -11.06 -0.86 3.61
C PHE A 129 -11.58 -0.56 5.03
N PRO A 130 -11.67 -1.58 5.91
CA PRO A 130 -11.91 -1.35 7.32
C PRO A 130 -10.66 -0.82 8.00
N TYR A 131 -10.87 0.00 9.02
CA TYR A 131 -9.82 0.41 9.96
C TYR A 131 -10.37 0.41 11.38
N GLN A 132 -9.48 0.18 12.34
CA GLN A 132 -9.76 0.31 13.77
C GLN A 132 -9.21 1.63 14.26
N GLU A 133 -9.97 2.37 15.08
CA GLU A 133 -9.42 3.57 15.72
C GLU A 133 -8.39 3.21 16.79
N LYS A 134 -7.38 4.07 16.93
CA LYS A 134 -6.37 3.92 17.98
C LYS A 134 -7.00 4.06 19.36
N SER A 135 -6.79 3.06 20.21
CA SER A 135 -7.06 3.11 21.65
C SER A 135 -5.83 2.69 22.47
N SER A 136 -5.98 2.67 23.80
CA SER A 136 -4.92 2.31 24.74
C SER A 136 -5.40 1.28 25.77
N GLY A 137 -4.45 0.48 26.25
CA GLY A 137 -4.69 -0.56 27.24
C GLY A 137 -5.69 -1.59 26.75
N THR A 138 -6.75 -1.80 27.53
CA THR A 138 -7.86 -2.71 27.21
C THR A 138 -9.11 -1.98 26.74
N THR A 139 -9.03 -0.67 26.49
CA THR A 139 -10.16 0.14 26.03
C THR A 139 -10.60 -0.33 24.64
N PRO A 140 -11.84 -0.82 24.46
CA PRO A 140 -12.36 -1.15 23.14
C PRO A 140 -12.32 0.07 22.22
N SER A 141 -12.13 -0.15 20.91
CA SER A 141 -12.20 0.93 19.92
C SER A 141 -13.11 0.58 18.76
N ALA A 142 -13.63 1.63 18.14
CA ALA A 142 -14.55 1.51 17.04
C ALA A 142 -13.86 0.96 15.78
N LEU A 143 -14.64 0.21 15.01
CA LEU A 143 -14.30 -0.27 13.67
C LEU A 143 -15.11 0.53 12.66
N HIS A 144 -14.44 1.03 11.64
CA HIS A 144 -15.03 1.84 10.58
C HIS A 144 -14.64 1.27 9.23
N VAL A 145 -15.34 1.71 8.19
CA VAL A 145 -14.96 1.51 6.79
C VAL A 145 -14.83 2.87 6.14
N VAL A 146 -13.79 3.04 5.31
CA VAL A 146 -13.62 4.22 4.47
C VAL A 146 -13.71 3.83 3.00
N ASP A 147 -14.40 4.66 2.22
CA ASP A 147 -14.65 4.47 0.80
C ASP A 147 -14.03 5.60 -0.03
N PHE A 148 -13.32 5.24 -1.10
CA PHE A 148 -12.81 6.16 -2.11
C PHE A 148 -13.35 5.77 -3.48
N ARG A 149 -13.93 6.72 -4.22
CA ARG A 149 -14.28 6.50 -5.62
C ARG A 149 -13.02 6.42 -6.46
N LEU A 150 -12.91 5.36 -7.25
CA LEU A 150 -11.89 5.21 -8.28
C LEU A 150 -12.37 5.84 -9.60
N PRO A 151 -11.47 6.14 -10.54
CA PRO A 151 -11.86 6.62 -11.87
C PRO A 151 -12.88 5.68 -12.52
N ALA A 152 -13.96 6.27 -13.04
CA ALA A 152 -15.05 5.56 -13.70
C ALA A 152 -14.73 5.26 -15.16
#